data_AF-A0A925XB00-F1
#
_entry.id   AF-A0A925XB00-F1
#
_cell.length_a   1.000
_cell.length_b   1.000
_cell.length_c   1.000
_cell.angle_alpha   90.00
_cell.angle_beta   90.00
_cell.angle_gamma   90.00
#
_symmetry.space_group_name_H-M   'P 1'
#
loop_
_entity.id
_entity.type
_entity.pdbx_description
1 polymer ?
#
loop_
_entity_poly.entity_id
_entity_poly.type
_entity_poly.pdbx_seq_one_letter_code
_entity_poly.pdbx_strand_id
1 'polypeptide(L)'
;MRLPIAARQRAVLLTIVLAVFGGGLLYWFWPRGILPPDHGHDPGTHGGIIVSVGPEHYHVEAVFVAGELRLFTLGQDQKQIVSVPKQDLTAYVRSPQLVESVSLVLKPTPRDGDPPGETSAFAGRLPTELIGSEVIVIVPQIALGRGRYRISFQAKAGSHDDAMPTKVTNDAEKQLYLTAGGKYTPSDIAANGSQTASQKYRGFKSEHDFAPKSGDRICPITRTKANAKCSWIVDSREYQFCCPPCIDEFVKRAKGQPDEIQPPDDYVKP
;
A
#
# COMPACT_ATOMS: atom_id res chain seq x y z
N MET A 1 -76.06 18.71 47.83
CA MET A 1 -75.75 17.42 48.49
C MET A 1 -75.12 16.48 47.47
N ARG A 2 -73.81 16.23 47.57
CA ARG A 2 -73.10 15.03 47.05
C ARG A 2 -71.63 15.14 47.47
N LEU A 3 -71.16 14.10 48.15
CA LEU A 3 -69.81 13.89 48.70
C LEU A 3 -68.77 13.64 47.59
N PRO A 4 -67.48 13.94 47.80
CA PRO A 4 -66.39 13.38 47.00
C PRO A 4 -65.76 12.15 47.67
N ILE A 5 -65.50 11.11 46.87
CA ILE A 5 -64.86 9.84 47.26
C ILE A 5 -63.49 9.74 46.60
N ALA A 6 -62.47 9.52 47.46
CA ALA A 6 -61.26 8.70 47.30
C ALA A 6 -60.29 9.00 46.14
N ALA A 7 -59.03 8.58 46.13
CA ALA A 7 -58.23 7.68 46.95
C ALA A 7 -56.75 8.02 46.68
N ARG A 8 -55.84 7.80 47.64
CA ARG A 8 -54.46 7.36 47.36
C ARG A 8 -53.82 6.85 48.66
N GLN A 9 -53.81 5.54 48.80
CA GLN A 9 -53.07 4.83 49.85
C GLN A 9 -51.58 4.79 49.52
N ARG A 10 -50.77 5.01 50.55
CA ARG A 10 -49.34 4.70 50.66
C ARG A 10 -49.19 3.32 51.30
N ALA A 11 -48.19 2.54 50.88
CA ALA A 11 -47.23 1.81 51.74
C ALA A 11 -46.46 0.76 50.92
N VAL A 12 -45.13 0.80 50.82
CA VAL A 12 -44.02 0.35 51.72
C VAL A 12 -43.56 -1.09 51.41
N LEU A 13 -42.24 -1.31 51.57
CA LEU A 13 -41.42 -2.54 51.60
C LEU A 13 -40.94 -3.05 50.22
N LEU A 14 -39.70 -3.51 50.01
CA LEU A 14 -38.80 -4.23 50.92
C LEU A 14 -37.34 -4.14 50.43
N THR A 15 -36.41 -4.06 51.38
CA THR A 15 -34.96 -4.22 51.22
C THR A 15 -34.59 -5.69 50.95
N ILE A 16 -33.68 -5.97 50.00
CA ILE A 16 -32.88 -7.21 50.00
C ILE A 16 -31.42 -6.86 49.71
N VAL A 17 -30.56 -7.24 50.65
CA VAL A 17 -29.10 -7.33 50.54
C VAL A 17 -28.77 -8.77 50.15
N LEU A 18 -27.85 -8.98 49.21
CA LEU A 18 -27.11 -10.24 49.10
C LEU A 18 -25.70 -9.98 48.54
N ALA A 19 -24.74 -10.64 49.18
CA ALA A 19 -23.31 -10.41 49.10
C ALA A 19 -22.60 -11.33 48.07
N VAL A 20 -21.35 -10.94 47.84
CA VAL A 20 -20.27 -11.44 46.98
C VAL A 20 -19.94 -12.95 47.08
N PHE A 21 -19.62 -13.60 45.95
CA PHE A 21 -18.37 -14.36 45.61
C PHE A 21 -18.57 -15.56 44.68
N GLY A 22 -17.62 -15.73 43.74
CA GLY A 22 -17.43 -16.90 42.86
C GLY A 22 -17.66 -16.54 41.39
N GLY A 23 -16.67 -16.29 40.52
CA GLY A 23 -15.43 -17.03 40.35
C GLY A 23 -15.62 -18.08 39.26
N GLY A 24 -15.27 -17.76 38.01
CA GLY A 24 -15.14 -18.74 36.91
C GLY A 24 -16.16 -18.62 35.77
N LEU A 25 -16.11 -17.53 35.00
CA LEU A 25 -16.70 -17.49 33.65
C LEU A 25 -15.59 -17.50 32.59
N LEU A 26 -15.49 -18.63 31.89
CA LEU A 26 -15.49 -18.71 30.42
C LEU A 26 -14.79 -17.55 29.69
N TYR A 27 -13.46 -17.55 29.70
CA TYR A 27 -12.63 -16.80 28.74
C TYR A 27 -12.00 -17.76 27.72
N TRP A 28 -12.83 -18.43 26.94
CA TRP A 28 -12.42 -19.05 25.68
C TRP A 28 -13.51 -18.71 24.66
N PHE A 29 -13.12 -18.23 23.49
CA PHE A 29 -13.95 -17.65 22.41
C PHE A 29 -14.16 -16.14 22.45
N TRP A 30 -13.06 -15.38 22.32
CA TRP A 30 -13.12 -14.11 21.58
C TRP A 30 -12.79 -14.44 20.11
N PRO A 31 -13.66 -14.12 19.13
CA PRO A 31 -13.30 -14.23 17.73
C PRO A 31 -12.14 -13.27 17.46
N ARG A 32 -11.04 -13.81 16.91
CA ARG A 32 -9.95 -13.00 16.34
C ARG A 32 -10.58 -12.00 15.38
N GLY A 33 -10.42 -10.72 15.67
CA GLY A 33 -10.77 -9.66 14.75
C GLY A 33 -10.14 -9.97 13.39
N ILE A 34 -11.00 -10.02 12.37
CA ILE A 34 -10.60 -10.02 10.98
C ILE A 34 -9.82 -8.72 10.80
N LEU A 35 -8.49 -8.80 10.69
CA LEU A 35 -7.70 -7.69 10.17
C LEU A 35 -8.26 -7.40 8.77
N PRO A 36 -8.65 -6.15 8.45
CA PRO A 36 -9.09 -5.84 7.11
C PRO A 36 -7.99 -6.21 6.10
N PRO A 37 -8.35 -6.70 4.90
CA PRO A 37 -7.39 -7.10 3.89
C PRO A 37 -6.44 -5.95 3.57
N ASP A 38 -5.14 -6.25 3.59
CA ASP A 38 -4.10 -5.40 3.01
C ASP A 38 -4.43 -5.21 1.53
N HIS A 39 -4.82 -3.99 1.17
CA HIS A 39 -5.23 -3.62 -0.18
C HIS A 39 -4.05 -2.91 -0.82
N GLY A 40 -3.36 -3.63 -1.71
CA GLY A 40 -2.19 -3.13 -2.41
C GLY A 40 -2.46 -1.82 -3.14
N HIS A 41 -1.44 -0.97 -3.19
CA HIS A 41 -1.48 0.33 -3.82
C HIS A 41 -1.04 0.23 -5.29
N ASP A 42 -1.76 0.91 -6.18
CA ASP A 42 -1.30 1.15 -7.55
C ASP A 42 -0.12 2.14 -7.50
N PRO A 43 0.74 2.22 -8.54
CA PRO A 43 1.64 3.35 -8.68
C PRO A 43 0.84 4.65 -8.64
N GLY A 44 1.25 5.60 -7.81
CA GLY A 44 0.57 6.88 -7.71
C GLY A 44 0.54 7.61 -9.06
N THR A 45 -0.46 8.47 -9.23
CA THR A 45 -0.67 9.19 -10.50
C THR A 45 0.54 10.07 -10.86
N HIS A 46 1.38 10.41 -9.89
CA HIS A 46 2.60 11.20 -10.05
C HIS A 46 3.88 10.34 -10.00
N GLY A 47 3.76 9.01 -10.03
CA GLY A 47 4.88 8.06 -9.96
C GLY A 47 5.53 7.99 -8.57
N GLY A 48 4.82 8.41 -7.53
CA GLY A 48 5.28 8.41 -6.14
C GLY A 48 4.93 7.15 -5.36
N ILE A 49 5.47 7.09 -4.14
CA ILE A 49 5.20 6.03 -3.16
C ILE A 49 3.83 6.31 -2.54
N ILE A 50 2.87 5.40 -2.67
CA ILE A 50 1.57 5.52 -2.02
C ILE A 50 1.61 4.87 -0.63
N VAL A 51 1.12 5.61 0.36
CA VAL A 51 0.99 5.17 1.74
C VAL A 51 -0.48 5.20 2.16
N SER A 52 -1.03 4.06 2.61
CA SER A 52 -2.33 3.99 3.29
C SER A 52 -2.35 4.82 4.56
N VAL A 53 -3.44 5.56 4.80
CA VAL A 53 -3.63 6.39 5.98
C VAL A 53 -5.03 6.22 6.58
N GLY A 54 -5.07 5.64 7.78
CA GLY A 54 -6.29 5.56 8.59
C GLY A 54 -7.32 4.51 8.11
N PRO A 55 -8.43 4.34 8.88
CA PRO A 55 -9.45 3.34 8.58
C PRO A 55 -10.40 3.76 7.43
N GLU A 56 -10.44 5.04 7.09
CA GLU A 56 -11.29 5.61 6.03
C GLU A 56 -10.64 5.47 4.64
N HIS A 57 -9.58 4.66 4.52
CA HIS A 57 -8.86 4.39 3.27
C HIS A 57 -8.31 5.65 2.57
N TYR A 58 -7.86 6.67 3.31
CA TYR A 58 -7.11 7.75 2.69
C TYR A 58 -5.75 7.24 2.23
N HIS A 59 -5.19 7.91 1.22
CA HIS A 59 -3.85 7.62 0.74
C HIS A 59 -3.03 8.91 0.71
N VAL A 60 -1.71 8.76 0.85
CA VAL A 60 -0.77 9.85 0.58
C VAL A 60 0.26 9.37 -0.42
N GLU A 61 0.43 10.11 -1.51
CA GLU A 61 1.48 9.86 -2.49
C GLU A 61 2.69 10.76 -2.20
N ALA A 62 3.84 10.15 -1.94
CA ALA A 62 5.11 10.83 -1.74
C ALA A 62 5.93 10.86 -3.04
N VAL A 63 6.30 12.05 -3.49
CA VAL A 63 7.10 12.27 -4.70
C VAL A 63 8.35 13.06 -4.34
N PHE A 64 9.49 12.66 -4.90
CA PHE A 64 10.75 13.37 -4.77
C PHE A 64 11.09 14.06 -6.09
N VAL A 65 11.16 15.39 -6.09
CA VAL A 65 11.47 16.19 -7.31
C VAL A 65 12.51 17.24 -6.98
N ALA A 66 13.66 17.21 -7.67
CA ALA A 66 14.72 18.22 -7.55
C ALA A 66 15.16 18.52 -6.08
N GLY A 67 15.20 17.48 -5.23
CA GLY A 67 15.57 17.61 -3.82
C GLY A 67 14.44 18.06 -2.89
N GLU A 68 13.21 18.15 -3.39
CA GLU A 68 12.00 18.41 -2.61
C GLU A 68 11.23 17.12 -2.36
N LEU A 69 10.75 16.94 -1.13
CA LEU A 69 9.72 15.96 -0.80
C LEU A 69 8.36 16.63 -0.94
N ARG A 70 7.50 16.05 -1.78
CA ARG A 70 6.11 16.47 -1.95
C ARG A 70 5.18 15.34 -1.55
N LEU A 71 4.15 15.68 -0.77
CA LEU A 71 3.08 14.77 -0.38
C LEU A 71 1.78 15.21 -1.03
N PHE A 72 1.05 14.31 -1.67
CA PHE A 72 -0.30 14.55 -2.17
C PHE A 72 -1.31 13.76 -1.35
N THR A 73 -2.39 14.40 -0.94
CA THR A 73 -3.49 13.74 -0.24
C THR A 73 -4.51 13.20 -1.23
N LEU A 74 -4.81 11.91 -1.07
CA LEU A 74 -5.63 11.13 -1.98
C LEU A 74 -6.78 10.47 -1.21
N GLY A 75 -7.89 10.23 -1.90
CA GLY A 75 -9.07 9.57 -1.35
C GLY A 75 -8.95 8.05 -1.31
N GLN A 76 -10.09 7.40 -1.11
CA GLN A 76 -10.23 5.94 -1.21
C GLN A 76 -9.87 5.43 -2.61
N ASP A 77 -10.28 6.17 -3.65
CA ASP A 77 -9.74 6.02 -4.99
C ASP A 77 -8.41 6.80 -5.06
N GLN A 78 -7.30 6.09 -5.27
CA GLN A 78 -5.95 6.68 -5.36
C GLN A 78 -5.79 7.65 -6.54
N LYS A 79 -6.77 7.71 -7.45
CA LYS A 79 -6.84 8.69 -8.56
C LYS A 79 -7.57 9.97 -8.16
N GLN A 80 -8.28 9.96 -7.04
CA GLN A 80 -9.01 11.11 -6.53
C GLN A 80 -8.13 11.91 -5.58
N ILE A 81 -7.76 13.12 -6.00
CA ILE A 81 -7.12 14.11 -5.14
C ILE A 81 -8.14 14.59 -4.11
N VAL A 82 -7.74 14.65 -2.84
CA VAL A 82 -8.57 15.13 -1.73
C VAL A 82 -7.90 16.34 -1.09
N SER A 83 -8.61 17.46 -1.04
CA SER A 83 -8.17 18.65 -0.31
C SER A 83 -8.43 18.47 1.19
N VAL A 84 -7.54 19.03 2.00
CA VAL A 84 -7.57 18.97 3.46
C VAL A 84 -7.28 20.34 4.05
N PRO A 85 -7.66 20.61 5.31
CA PRO A 85 -7.36 21.90 5.93
C PRO A 85 -5.86 22.20 5.91
N LYS A 86 -5.50 23.45 5.56
CA LYS A 86 -4.11 23.91 5.58
C LYS A 86 -3.51 23.71 6.97
N GLN A 87 -2.36 23.06 6.99
CA GLN A 87 -1.59 22.78 8.20
C GLN A 87 -0.12 22.62 7.84
N ASP A 88 0.78 23.06 8.70
CA ASP A 88 2.19 22.70 8.55
C ASP A 88 2.40 21.27 9.06
N LEU A 89 3.13 20.47 8.30
CA LEU A 89 3.52 19.13 8.74
C LEU A 89 4.99 19.15 9.16
N THR A 90 5.28 18.49 10.28
CA THR A 90 6.67 18.18 10.66
C THR A 90 6.99 16.79 10.17
N ALA A 91 8.01 16.65 9.33
CA ALA A 91 8.54 15.37 8.89
C ALA A 91 9.92 15.15 9.50
N TYR A 92 10.16 13.94 10.00
CA TYR A 92 11.47 13.46 10.43
C TYR A 92 12.04 12.58 9.34
N VAL A 93 13.20 12.94 8.83
CA VAL A 93 13.85 12.23 7.73
C VAL A 93 15.26 11.82 8.14
N ARG A 94 15.60 10.57 7.85
CA ARG A 94 16.96 10.02 8.08
C ARG A 94 17.31 9.01 7.01
N SER A 95 18.60 8.74 6.85
CA SER A 95 19.01 7.53 6.13
C SER A 95 18.78 6.29 7.02
N PRO A 96 18.51 5.10 6.45
CA PRO A 96 18.37 3.87 7.22
C PRO A 96 19.58 3.53 8.08
N GLN A 97 20.76 3.96 7.64
CA GLN A 97 22.05 3.74 8.31
C GLN A 97 22.29 4.67 9.51
N LEU A 98 21.51 5.74 9.64
CA LEU A 98 21.62 6.72 10.73
C LEU A 98 20.52 6.49 11.76
N VAL A 99 20.85 6.71 13.03
CA VAL A 99 19.87 6.62 14.14
C VAL A 99 19.09 7.93 14.28
N GLU A 100 19.75 9.06 14.11
CA GLU A 100 19.15 10.38 14.29
C GLU A 100 18.39 10.81 13.04
N SER A 101 17.29 11.55 13.27
CA SER A 101 16.49 12.14 12.20
C SER A 101 16.64 13.65 12.18
N VAL A 102 16.68 14.20 10.98
CA VAL A 102 16.57 15.64 10.75
C VAL A 102 15.11 16.00 10.62
N SER A 103 14.68 17.05 11.32
CA SER A 103 13.32 17.59 11.21
C SER A 103 13.25 18.56 10.03
N LEU A 104 12.21 18.44 9.21
CA LEU A 104 11.87 19.41 8.16
C LEU A 104 10.38 19.73 8.19
N VAL A 105 10.05 20.96 7.82
CA VAL A 105 8.67 21.43 7.75
C VAL A 105 8.17 21.30 6.31
N LEU A 106 7.10 20.53 6.11
CA LEU A 106 6.36 20.51 4.85
C LEU A 106 5.25 21.55 4.93
N LYS A 107 5.30 22.54 4.03
CA LYS A 107 4.31 23.62 3.94
C LYS A 107 3.18 23.25 2.99
N PRO A 108 1.92 23.68 3.26
CA PRO A 108 0.84 23.61 2.29
C PRO A 108 1.23 24.25 0.97
N THR A 109 0.99 23.55 -0.13
CA THR A 109 1.14 24.07 -1.50
C THR A 109 -0.18 23.89 -2.24
N PRO A 110 -1.18 24.78 -2.01
CA PRO A 110 -2.48 24.68 -2.67
C PRO A 110 -2.35 24.60 -4.18
N ARG A 111 -3.16 23.73 -4.78
CA ARG A 111 -3.22 23.50 -6.23
C ARG A 111 -4.50 24.10 -6.80
N ASP A 112 -4.51 24.26 -8.12
CA ASP A 112 -5.72 24.60 -8.86
C ASP A 112 -6.81 23.56 -8.56
N GLY A 113 -7.97 24.03 -8.10
CA GLY A 113 -9.09 23.19 -7.67
C GLY A 113 -9.19 22.98 -6.16
N ASP A 114 -8.18 23.34 -5.36
CA ASP A 114 -8.30 23.30 -3.90
C ASP A 114 -9.25 24.41 -3.39
N PRO A 115 -10.20 24.09 -2.47
CA PRO A 115 -11.04 25.10 -1.85
C PRO A 115 -10.24 26.14 -1.05
N PRO A 116 -10.78 27.36 -0.87
CA PRO A 116 -10.16 28.37 0.00
C PRO A 116 -9.96 27.83 1.43
N GLY A 117 -8.73 27.95 1.94
CA GLY A 117 -8.37 27.45 3.28
C GLY A 117 -7.93 25.99 3.33
N GLU A 118 -7.96 25.29 2.19
CA GLU A 118 -7.53 23.91 2.06
C GLU A 118 -6.30 23.76 1.15
N THR A 119 -5.75 22.56 1.13
CA THR A 119 -4.67 22.14 0.24
C THR A 119 -4.76 20.65 -0.03
N SER A 120 -4.36 20.21 -1.20
CA SER A 120 -4.16 18.79 -1.52
C SER A 120 -2.68 18.38 -1.60
N ALA A 121 -1.76 19.29 -1.31
CA ALA A 121 -0.34 19.03 -1.42
C ALA A 121 0.48 19.73 -0.34
N PHE A 122 1.57 19.09 0.07
CA PHE A 122 2.54 19.63 1.01
C PHE A 122 3.94 19.45 0.44
N ALA A 123 4.82 20.43 0.63
CA ALA A 123 6.18 20.38 0.11
C ALA A 123 7.21 20.91 1.10
N GLY A 124 8.39 20.31 1.09
CA GLY A 124 9.54 20.81 1.82
C GLY A 124 10.85 20.26 1.27
N ARG A 125 11.91 21.04 1.42
CA ARG A 125 13.22 20.70 0.89
C ARG A 125 13.92 19.69 1.79
N LEU A 126 14.47 18.64 1.19
CA LEU A 126 15.33 17.71 1.91
C LEU A 126 16.66 18.37 2.26
N PRO A 127 17.29 17.98 3.38
CA PRO A 127 18.70 18.25 3.62
C PRO A 127 19.55 17.76 2.44
N THR A 128 20.55 18.55 2.05
CA THR A 128 21.37 18.28 0.85
C THR A 128 22.01 16.89 0.90
N GLU A 129 22.36 16.42 2.09
CA GLU A 129 22.99 15.12 2.34
C GLU A 129 22.05 13.95 2.07
N LEU A 130 20.74 14.18 2.07
CA LEU A 130 19.71 13.15 1.87
C LEU A 130 19.12 13.17 0.45
N ILE A 131 19.46 14.16 -0.38
CA ILE A 131 18.99 14.24 -1.77
C ILE A 131 19.57 13.08 -2.57
N GLY A 132 18.69 12.31 -3.23
CA GLY A 132 19.09 11.14 -4.03
C GLY A 132 19.52 9.92 -3.21
N SER A 133 19.48 10.00 -1.89
CA SER A 133 19.77 8.88 -0.99
C SER A 133 18.51 8.09 -0.65
N GLU A 134 18.70 6.91 -0.07
CA GLU A 134 17.63 6.20 0.60
C GLU A 134 17.28 6.89 1.92
N VAL A 135 15.98 7.10 2.16
CA VAL A 135 15.48 7.83 3.32
C VAL A 135 14.30 7.10 3.95
N ILE A 136 14.21 7.20 5.28
CA ILE A 136 13.02 6.88 6.06
C ILE A 136 12.38 8.21 6.44
N VAL A 137 11.11 8.36 6.12
CA VAL A 137 10.32 9.57 6.39
C VAL A 137 9.22 9.21 7.39
N ILE A 138 9.10 10.00 8.45
CA ILE A 138 8.02 9.89 9.44
C ILE A 138 7.33 11.25 9.57
N VAL A 139 6.03 11.29 9.29
CA VAL A 139 5.16 12.42 9.61
C VAL A 139 4.30 12.00 10.81
N PRO A 140 4.58 12.49 12.03
CA PRO A 140 3.89 12.02 13.24
C PRO A 140 2.41 12.37 13.26
N GLN A 141 2.04 13.46 12.58
CA GLN A 141 0.68 13.97 12.58
C GLN A 141 0.35 14.66 11.25
N ILE A 142 -0.71 14.18 10.62
CA ILE A 142 -1.46 14.85 9.56
C ILE A 142 -2.95 14.75 9.89
N ALA A 143 -3.68 15.86 9.81
CA ALA A 143 -5.13 15.87 9.94
C ALA A 143 -5.77 15.59 8.57
N LEU A 144 -6.51 14.49 8.46
CA LEU A 144 -7.27 14.09 7.27
C LEU A 144 -8.70 13.75 7.69
N GLY A 145 -9.69 14.37 7.05
CA GLY A 145 -11.09 14.23 7.46
C GLY A 145 -11.29 14.62 8.92
N ARG A 146 -11.80 13.69 9.74
CA ARG A 146 -12.02 13.89 11.19
C ARG A 146 -10.90 13.37 12.09
N GLY A 147 -9.88 12.74 11.50
CA GLY A 147 -8.83 12.04 12.22
C GLY A 147 -7.48 12.76 12.17
N ARG A 148 -6.56 12.29 13.00
CA ARG A 148 -5.14 12.61 12.94
C ARG A 148 -4.37 11.32 12.78
N TYR A 149 -3.46 11.30 11.82
CA TYR A 149 -2.78 10.09 11.43
C TYR A 149 -1.27 10.28 11.40
N ARG A 150 -0.56 9.17 11.57
CA ARG A 150 0.88 9.09 11.38
C ARG A 150 1.16 8.41 10.05
N ILE A 151 2.13 8.95 9.31
CA ILE A 151 2.63 8.37 8.07
C ILE A 151 4.09 7.98 8.29
N SER A 152 4.49 6.81 7.82
CA SER A 152 5.88 6.37 7.79
C SER A 152 6.12 5.59 6.52
N PHE A 153 7.21 5.90 5.80
CA PHE A 153 7.61 5.16 4.61
C PHE A 153 9.12 5.21 4.43
N GLN A 154 9.64 4.27 3.66
CA GLN A 154 11.02 4.24 3.22
C GLN A 154 11.03 4.49 1.71
N ALA A 155 11.89 5.38 1.26
CA ALA A 155 12.02 5.76 -0.13
C ALA A 155 13.48 5.59 -0.55
N LYS A 156 13.73 4.89 -1.66
CA LYS A 156 15.05 4.78 -2.25
C LYS A 156 15.01 5.39 -3.63
N ALA A 157 15.94 6.30 -3.92
CA ALA A 157 16.10 6.86 -5.25
C ALA A 157 16.32 5.72 -6.26
N GLY A 158 15.32 5.47 -7.11
CA GLY A 158 15.36 4.44 -8.15
C GLY A 158 14.99 3.01 -7.72
N SER A 159 14.32 2.78 -6.59
CA SER A 159 13.78 1.43 -6.30
C SER A 159 12.32 1.29 -6.72
N HIS A 160 12.05 0.28 -7.54
CA HIS A 160 10.78 -0.43 -7.53
C HIS A 160 10.53 -0.96 -6.10
N ASP A 161 9.36 -0.70 -5.54
CA ASP A 161 9.01 -1.05 -4.16
C ASP A 161 9.20 -2.54 -3.86
N ASP A 162 9.59 -2.85 -2.62
CA ASP A 162 9.51 -4.19 -2.00
C ASP A 162 8.05 -4.63 -1.75
N ALA A 163 7.07 -3.78 -2.09
CA ALA A 163 5.66 -4.12 -2.11
C ALA A 163 5.36 -5.11 -3.24
N MET A 164 4.59 -6.17 -2.95
CA MET A 164 4.13 -7.07 -4.00
C MET A 164 3.19 -6.31 -4.94
N PRO A 165 3.39 -6.37 -6.27
CA PRO A 165 2.53 -5.67 -7.20
C PRO A 165 1.08 -6.17 -7.11
N THR A 166 0.14 -5.27 -7.39
CA THR A 166 -1.29 -5.61 -7.52
C THR A 166 -1.56 -6.24 -8.88
N LYS A 167 -2.54 -7.14 -8.92
CA LYS A 167 -3.02 -7.70 -10.19
C LYS A 167 -3.69 -6.60 -11.00
N VAL A 168 -3.42 -6.52 -12.30
CA VAL A 168 -4.20 -5.65 -13.20
C VAL A 168 -5.66 -6.10 -13.32
N THR A 169 -6.56 -5.19 -13.69
CA THR A 169 -7.99 -5.53 -13.91
C THR A 169 -8.16 -6.53 -15.06
N ASN A 170 -9.24 -7.32 -15.06
CA ASN A 170 -9.43 -8.41 -16.04
C ASN A 170 -9.37 -7.96 -17.51
N ASP A 171 -9.90 -6.78 -17.83
CA ASP A 171 -9.89 -6.26 -19.21
C ASP A 171 -8.50 -5.74 -19.60
N ALA A 172 -7.83 -5.04 -18.68
CA ALA A 172 -6.44 -4.63 -18.87
C ALA A 172 -5.49 -5.84 -18.98
N GLU A 173 -5.78 -6.92 -18.24
CA GLU A 173 -5.04 -8.18 -18.26
C GLU A 173 -5.08 -8.82 -19.66
N LYS A 174 -6.26 -8.93 -20.28
CA LYS A 174 -6.36 -9.47 -21.64
C LYS A 174 -5.54 -8.65 -22.63
N GLN A 175 -5.63 -7.32 -22.57
CA GLN A 175 -4.84 -6.45 -23.44
C GLN A 175 -3.33 -6.63 -23.19
N LEU A 176 -2.93 -6.76 -21.93
CA LEU A 176 -1.54 -6.95 -21.53
C LEU A 176 -0.97 -8.29 -22.01
N TYR A 177 -1.71 -9.39 -21.95
CA TYR A 177 -1.17 -10.71 -22.27
C TYR A 177 -1.43 -11.19 -23.70
N LEU A 178 -2.46 -10.67 -24.36
CA LEU A 178 -2.91 -11.16 -25.69
C LEU A 178 -2.56 -10.21 -26.84
N THR A 179 -1.82 -9.13 -26.55
CA THR A 179 -1.29 -8.22 -27.57
C THR A 179 0.24 -8.17 -27.45
N ALA A 180 0.96 -8.22 -28.56
CA ALA A 180 2.42 -8.12 -28.55
C ALA A 180 2.89 -6.67 -28.32
N GLY A 181 4.14 -6.49 -27.88
CA GLY A 181 4.80 -5.19 -27.76
C GLY A 181 6.21 -5.31 -27.17
N GLY A 182 7.13 -4.43 -27.58
CA GLY A 182 8.53 -4.47 -27.12
C GLY A 182 9.15 -5.86 -27.28
N LYS A 183 9.70 -6.40 -26.19
CA LYS A 183 10.27 -7.76 -26.09
C LYS A 183 9.24 -8.87 -25.91
N TYR A 184 7.96 -8.56 -25.72
CA TYR A 184 6.89 -9.55 -25.62
C TYR A 184 6.22 -9.77 -26.98
N THR A 185 6.56 -10.87 -27.63
CA THR A 185 6.27 -11.14 -29.04
C THR A 185 5.02 -12.03 -29.23
N PRO A 186 4.46 -12.13 -30.45
CA PRO A 186 3.41 -13.10 -30.74
C PRO A 186 3.81 -14.56 -30.47
N SER A 187 5.10 -14.88 -30.66
CA SER A 187 5.64 -16.20 -30.32
C SER A 187 5.56 -16.47 -28.82
N ASP A 188 5.87 -15.47 -27.99
CA ASP A 188 5.76 -15.59 -26.53
C ASP A 188 4.31 -15.78 -26.09
N ILE A 189 3.36 -15.07 -26.71
CA ILE A 189 1.92 -15.24 -26.43
C ILE A 189 1.48 -16.68 -26.72
N ALA A 190 1.87 -17.21 -27.89
CA ALA A 190 1.58 -18.58 -28.27
C ALA A 190 2.24 -19.58 -27.31
N ALA A 191 3.52 -19.37 -26.96
CA ALA A 191 4.28 -20.21 -26.05
C ALA A 191 3.70 -20.24 -24.62
N ASN A 192 3.09 -19.14 -24.17
CA ASN A 192 2.36 -19.08 -22.89
C ASN A 192 0.94 -19.67 -22.97
N GLY A 193 0.49 -20.14 -24.14
CA GLY A 193 -0.82 -20.76 -24.34
C GLY A 193 -1.95 -19.78 -24.63
N SER A 194 -1.64 -18.55 -25.09
CA SER A 194 -2.64 -17.52 -25.43
C SER A 194 -3.64 -17.24 -24.30
N GLN A 195 -3.13 -17.19 -23.07
CA GLN A 195 -3.89 -16.98 -21.85
C GLN A 195 -3.27 -15.87 -21.00
N THR A 196 -4.02 -15.38 -20.02
CA THR A 196 -3.50 -14.43 -19.02
C THR A 196 -2.84 -15.14 -17.84
N ALA A 197 -2.07 -14.40 -17.03
CA ALA A 197 -1.50 -14.95 -15.80
C ALA A 197 -2.59 -15.46 -14.84
N SER A 198 -3.71 -14.76 -14.69
CA SER A 198 -4.83 -15.20 -13.83
C SER A 198 -5.51 -16.47 -14.33
N GLN A 199 -5.49 -16.73 -15.64
CA GLN A 199 -5.99 -17.97 -16.21
C GLN A 199 -5.01 -19.12 -15.92
N LYS A 200 -3.72 -18.92 -16.21
CA LYS A 200 -2.67 -19.94 -16.01
C LYS A 200 -2.49 -20.31 -14.54
N TYR A 201 -2.60 -19.33 -13.64
CA TYR A 201 -2.31 -19.46 -12.21
C TYR A 201 -3.56 -19.43 -11.32
N ARG A 202 -4.71 -19.85 -11.84
CA ARG A 202 -5.94 -19.92 -11.05
C ARG A 202 -5.74 -20.82 -9.82
N GLY A 203 -6.01 -20.27 -8.64
CA GLY A 203 -5.86 -20.99 -7.36
C GLY A 203 -4.40 -21.17 -6.92
N PHE A 204 -3.44 -20.53 -7.60
CA PHE A 204 -2.05 -20.51 -7.18
C PHE A 204 -1.90 -19.77 -5.85
N LYS A 205 -1.15 -20.38 -4.92
CA LYS A 205 -0.80 -19.76 -3.64
C LYS A 205 0.60 -19.18 -3.75
N SER A 206 0.68 -17.85 -3.74
CA SER A 206 1.95 -17.14 -3.70
C SER A 206 2.62 -17.33 -2.35
N GLU A 207 3.92 -17.61 -2.38
CA GLU A 207 4.77 -17.71 -1.19
C GLU A 207 5.92 -16.72 -1.40
N HIS A 208 5.94 -15.67 -0.57
CA HIS A 208 6.91 -14.60 -0.68
C HIS A 208 8.00 -14.83 0.35
N ASP A 209 9.16 -15.30 -0.10
CA ASP A 209 10.37 -15.42 0.72
C ASP A 209 11.32 -14.27 0.37
N PHE A 210 11.36 -13.27 1.27
CA PHE A 210 12.20 -12.07 1.14
C PHE A 210 13.67 -12.32 1.54
N ALA A 211 14.04 -13.56 1.89
CA ALA A 211 15.39 -13.93 2.28
C ALA A 211 15.98 -15.02 1.34
N PRO A 212 16.06 -14.76 0.01
CA PRO A 212 16.69 -15.71 -0.91
C PRO A 212 18.17 -15.89 -0.58
N LYS A 213 18.65 -17.13 -0.71
CA LYS A 213 20.05 -17.49 -0.49
C LYS A 213 20.86 -17.30 -1.77
N SER A 214 22.17 -17.13 -1.63
CA SER A 214 23.08 -17.14 -2.79
C SER A 214 22.83 -18.39 -3.65
N GLY A 215 22.72 -18.18 -4.96
CA GLY A 215 22.35 -19.20 -5.96
C GLY A 215 20.84 -19.39 -6.16
N ASP A 216 19.96 -18.85 -5.31
CA ASP A 216 18.51 -18.91 -5.54
C ASP A 216 18.12 -18.03 -6.76
N ARG A 217 17.22 -18.54 -7.60
CA ARG A 217 16.51 -17.72 -8.59
C ARG A 217 15.66 -16.70 -7.86
N ILE A 218 15.70 -15.44 -8.29
CA ILE A 218 14.95 -14.34 -7.68
C ILE A 218 13.92 -13.77 -8.66
N CYS A 219 12.81 -13.29 -8.12
CA CYS A 219 11.78 -12.61 -8.89
C CYS A 219 12.37 -11.35 -9.54
N PRO A 220 12.25 -11.16 -10.87
CA PRO A 220 12.78 -9.99 -11.55
C PRO A 220 12.22 -8.65 -11.06
N ILE A 221 11.01 -8.66 -10.49
CA ILE A 221 10.31 -7.45 -10.01
C ILE A 221 10.71 -7.12 -8.58
N THR A 222 10.57 -8.08 -7.67
CA THR A 222 10.63 -7.82 -6.21
C THR A 222 11.89 -8.35 -5.56
N ARG A 223 12.75 -9.06 -6.32
CA ARG A 223 14.01 -9.66 -5.83
C ARG A 223 13.84 -10.68 -4.69
N THR A 224 12.62 -11.08 -4.36
CA THR A 224 12.32 -12.22 -3.46
C THR A 224 12.63 -13.54 -4.14
N LYS A 225 12.65 -14.65 -3.40
CA LYS A 225 12.83 -15.98 -3.97
C LYS A 225 11.74 -16.28 -5.00
N ALA A 226 12.14 -16.63 -6.23
CA ALA A 226 11.20 -17.01 -7.27
C ALA A 226 10.62 -18.40 -7.00
N ASN A 227 9.38 -18.62 -7.46
CA ASN A 227 8.75 -19.93 -7.43
C ASN A 227 8.88 -20.57 -8.81
N ALA A 228 9.57 -21.72 -8.91
CA ALA A 228 9.75 -22.42 -10.19
C ALA A 228 8.43 -22.84 -10.86
N LYS A 229 7.31 -22.90 -10.12
CA LYS A 229 5.97 -23.18 -10.66
C LYS A 229 5.29 -21.93 -11.24
N CYS A 230 5.79 -20.73 -10.97
CA CYS A 230 5.26 -19.46 -11.47
C CYS A 230 6.26 -18.89 -12.48
N SER A 231 6.03 -19.17 -13.76
CA SER A 231 6.92 -18.80 -14.86
C SER A 231 6.19 -18.21 -16.06
N TRP A 232 6.88 -17.35 -16.79
CA TRP A 232 6.34 -16.73 -18.00
C TRP A 232 7.42 -16.61 -19.06
N ILE A 233 7.04 -16.80 -20.32
CA ILE A 233 7.94 -16.66 -21.46
C ILE A 233 7.87 -15.23 -21.97
N VAL A 234 9.03 -14.58 -22.12
CA VAL A 234 9.22 -13.26 -22.72
C VAL A 234 10.50 -13.30 -23.53
N ASP A 235 10.52 -12.76 -24.75
CA ASP A 235 11.70 -12.78 -25.62
C ASP A 235 12.26 -14.20 -25.84
N SER A 236 11.36 -15.17 -26.02
CA SER A 236 11.64 -16.60 -26.16
C SER A 236 12.43 -17.23 -25.00
N ARG A 237 12.40 -16.59 -23.81
CA ARG A 237 13.10 -17.06 -22.61
C ARG A 237 12.12 -17.20 -21.45
N GLU A 238 12.32 -18.24 -20.64
CA GLU A 238 11.51 -18.48 -19.45
C GLU A 238 12.06 -17.69 -18.25
N TYR A 239 11.19 -16.91 -17.62
CA TYR A 239 11.46 -16.20 -16.36
C TYR A 239 10.63 -16.80 -15.23
N GLN A 240 11.14 -16.76 -14.01
CA GLN A 240 10.46 -17.24 -12.81
C GLN A 240 10.10 -16.09 -11.89
N PHE A 241 8.94 -16.18 -11.26
CA PHE A 241 8.34 -15.12 -10.45
C PHE A 241 7.90 -15.65 -9.09
N CYS A 242 7.81 -14.79 -8.08
CA CYS A 242 7.28 -15.18 -6.77
C CYS A 242 5.73 -15.25 -6.78
N CYS A 243 5.07 -14.51 -7.67
CA CYS A 243 3.61 -14.46 -7.75
C CYS A 243 3.11 -13.99 -9.14
N PRO A 244 1.83 -14.29 -9.51
CA PRO A 244 1.26 -13.87 -10.79
C PRO A 244 1.27 -12.35 -11.05
N PRO A 245 1.01 -11.46 -10.06
CA PRO A 245 1.10 -10.01 -10.30
C PRO A 245 2.51 -9.53 -10.71
N CYS A 246 3.58 -10.23 -10.31
CA CYS A 246 4.93 -9.89 -10.79
C CYS A 246 5.08 -10.17 -12.30
N ILE A 247 4.30 -11.08 -12.85
CA ILE A 247 4.26 -11.32 -14.30
C ILE A 247 3.64 -10.10 -14.99
N ASP A 248 2.59 -9.50 -14.41
CA ASP A 248 1.93 -8.32 -14.98
C ASP A 248 2.93 -7.17 -15.15
N GLU A 249 3.66 -6.84 -14.08
CA GLU A 249 4.67 -5.79 -14.10
C GLU A 249 5.84 -6.11 -15.04
N PHE A 250 6.25 -7.37 -15.11
CA PHE A 250 7.34 -7.78 -15.99
C PHE A 250 6.94 -7.68 -17.47
N VAL A 251 5.73 -8.10 -17.83
CA VAL A 251 5.21 -7.98 -19.20
C VAL A 251 4.99 -6.51 -19.58
N LYS A 252 4.50 -5.66 -18.65
CA LYS A 252 4.42 -4.20 -18.87
C LYS A 252 5.81 -3.62 -19.17
N ARG A 253 6.82 -3.96 -18.36
CA ARG A 253 8.19 -3.51 -18.54
C ARG A 253 8.80 -4.01 -19.85
N ALA A 254 8.61 -5.28 -20.19
CA ALA A 254 9.10 -5.83 -21.45
C ALA A 254 8.53 -5.12 -22.68
N LYS A 255 7.31 -4.60 -22.57
CA LYS A 255 6.66 -3.81 -23.62
C LYS A 255 7.11 -2.36 -23.67
N GLY A 256 7.16 -1.69 -22.52
CA GLY A 256 7.41 -0.24 -22.44
C GLY A 256 8.89 0.15 -22.30
N GLN A 257 9.69 -0.72 -21.70
CA GLN A 257 11.11 -0.51 -21.37
C GLN A 257 11.92 -1.79 -21.66
N PRO A 258 11.95 -2.27 -22.92
CA PRO A 258 12.56 -3.55 -23.27
C PRO A 258 14.04 -3.66 -22.89
N ASP A 259 14.79 -2.56 -22.89
CA ASP A 259 16.21 -2.54 -22.56
C ASP A 259 16.50 -2.83 -21.08
N GLU A 260 15.51 -2.69 -20.20
CA GLU A 260 15.63 -3.04 -18.77
C GLU A 260 15.43 -4.54 -18.49
N ILE A 261 14.97 -5.31 -19.49
CA ILE A 261 14.82 -6.76 -19.35
C ILE A 261 16.16 -7.45 -19.57
N GLN A 262 16.72 -7.94 -18.47
CA GLN A 262 17.96 -8.72 -18.46
C GLN A 262 17.69 -10.19 -18.81
N PRO A 263 18.71 -10.96 -19.21
CA PRO A 263 18.61 -12.42 -19.32
C PRO A 263 18.13 -13.10 -18.03
N PRO A 264 17.43 -14.25 -18.10
CA PRO A 264 17.00 -15.01 -16.92
C PRO A 264 18.12 -15.34 -15.92
N ASP A 265 19.35 -15.54 -16.43
CA ASP A 265 20.53 -15.88 -15.62
C ASP A 265 21.07 -14.71 -14.78
N ASP A 266 20.68 -13.48 -15.09
CA ASP A 266 21.01 -12.31 -14.27
C ASP A 266 20.07 -12.18 -13.05
N TYR A 267 18.97 -12.94 -13.03
CA TYR A 267 18.02 -12.98 -11.91
C TYR A 267 18.33 -14.14 -10.96
N VAL A 268 19.57 -14.16 -10.48
CA VAL A 268 20.07 -15.08 -9.45
C VAL A 268 20.64 -14.26 -8.30
N LYS A 269 20.38 -14.67 -7.07
CA LYS A 269 20.99 -14.06 -5.89
C LYS A 269 22.50 -14.36 -5.90
N PRO A 270 23.40 -13.35 -5.87
CA PRO A 270 24.83 -13.59 -5.78
C PRO A 270 25.21 -14.27 -4.46
#